data_AF-A0AAW2CMH1-F1
#
_entry.id   AF-A0AAW2CMH1-F1
#
_cell.length_a   1.000
_cell.length_b   1.000
_cell.length_c   1.000
_cell.angle_alpha   90.00
_cell.angle_beta   90.00
_cell.angle_gamma   90.00
#
_symmetry.space_group_name_H-M   'P 1'
#
loop_
_entity.id
_entity.type
_entity.pdbx_description
1 polymer ?
#
loop_
_entity_poly.entity_id
_entity_poly.type
_entity_poly.pdbx_seq_one_letter_code
_entity_poly.pdbx_strand_id
1 'polypeptide(L)'
;MEEQRQRHQRIVLVPCPFQGHINPMLQLGSILHSKGFSITIAHTQFNFPNTLNHPNFNFLPIVDDFSNCNVSSVNFIDVISGFNSNCKAPLQELMAQMMEAKE
;
A
#
# COMPACT_ATOMS: atom_id res chain seq x y z
N MET A 1 29.61 -21.65 -0.50
CA MET A 1 29.28 -20.22 -0.67
C MET A 1 27.90 -20.04 -0.03
N GLU A 2 27.88 -19.65 1.24
CA GLU A 2 26.62 -19.35 1.93
C GLU A 2 26.05 -18.05 1.37
N GLU A 3 24.92 -18.13 0.67
CA GLU A 3 24.07 -16.98 0.44
C GLU A 3 23.67 -16.42 1.80
N GLN A 4 24.34 -15.35 2.22
CA GLN A 4 23.88 -14.53 3.33
C GLN A 4 22.48 -14.05 2.96
N ARG A 5 21.44 -14.65 3.55
CA ARG A 5 20.09 -14.11 3.54
C ARG A 5 20.13 -12.74 4.20
N GLN A 6 20.44 -11.70 3.42
CA GLN A 6 20.37 -10.33 3.87
C GLN A 6 18.92 -10.09 4.30
N ARG A 7 18.75 -9.80 5.59
CA ARG A 7 17.48 -9.41 6.18
C ARG A 7 17.14 -8.02 5.64
N HIS A 8 16.62 -7.97 4.40
CA HIS A 8 16.20 -6.73 3.79
C HIS A 8 15.15 -6.07 4.68
N GLN A 9 15.46 -4.87 5.18
CA GLN A 9 14.51 -4.10 5.97
C GLN A 9 13.32 -3.76 5.07
N ARG A 10 12.14 -4.25 5.45
CA ARG A 10 10.91 -4.08 4.68
C ARG A 10 10.16 -2.86 5.18
N ILE A 11 9.73 -2.01 4.26
CA ILE A 11 8.88 -0.85 4.55
C ILE A 11 7.53 -1.07 3.84
N VAL A 12 6.45 -0.92 4.58
CA VAL A 12 5.09 -0.90 4.05
C VAL A 12 4.63 0.54 3.98
N LEU A 13 4.34 1.02 2.78
CA LEU A 13 3.75 2.33 2.54
C LEU A 13 2.25 2.16 2.35
N VAL A 14 1.45 3.00 3.02
CA VAL A 14 -0.01 3.00 2.94
C VAL A 14 -0.48 4.38 2.44
N PRO A 15 -0.51 4.63 1.11
CA PRO A 15 -0.87 5.93 0.57
C PRO A 15 -2.36 6.22 0.77
N CYS A 16 -2.69 7.51 0.95
CA CYS A 16 -4.07 7.96 0.81
C CYS A 16 -4.49 7.85 -0.68
N PRO A 17 -5.70 7.36 -1.01
CA PRO A 17 -6.01 6.88 -2.36
C PRO A 17 -6.46 7.99 -3.33
N PHE A 18 -5.74 9.11 -3.30
CA PHE A 18 -5.94 10.24 -4.20
C PHE A 18 -4.62 10.56 -4.88
N GLN A 19 -4.67 10.90 -6.17
CA GLN A 19 -3.50 11.06 -7.03
C GLN A 19 -2.42 12.00 -6.44
N GLY A 20 -2.83 13.08 -5.77
CA GLY A 20 -1.93 14.03 -5.10
C GLY A 20 -1.14 13.45 -3.92
N HIS A 21 -1.56 12.30 -3.38
CA HIS A 21 -0.89 11.56 -2.31
C HIS A 21 -0.19 10.31 -2.82
N ILE A 22 -0.75 9.63 -3.83
CA ILE A 22 -0.18 8.41 -4.42
C ILE A 22 1.20 8.68 -5.03
N ASN A 23 1.30 9.69 -5.91
CA ASN A 23 2.54 9.96 -6.64
C ASN A 23 3.72 10.30 -5.71
N PRO A 24 3.58 11.20 -4.72
CA PRO A 24 4.64 11.45 -3.75
C PRO A 24 5.05 10.21 -2.93
N MET A 25 4.09 9.36 -2.55
CA MET A 25 4.38 8.13 -1.82
C MET A 25 5.16 7.11 -2.67
N LEU A 26 4.87 7.01 -3.96
CA LEU A 26 5.65 6.19 -4.89
C LEU A 26 7.07 6.74 -5.09
N GLN A 27 7.22 8.07 -5.20
CA GLN A 27 8.54 8.71 -5.27
C GLN A 27 9.36 8.47 -4.00
N LEU A 28 8.74 8.60 -2.83
CA LEU A 28 9.35 8.24 -1.53
C LEU A 28 9.77 6.77 -1.53
N GLY A 29 8.91 5.87 -2.01
CA GLY A 29 9.22 4.46 -2.19
C GLY A 29 10.47 4.24 -3.05
N SER A 30 10.62 4.96 -4.17
CA SER A 30 11.80 4.84 -5.05
C SER A 30 13.07 5.26 -4.34
N ILE A 31 13.02 6.37 -3.58
CA ILE A 31 14.16 6.86 -2.79
C ILE A 31 14.55 5.82 -1.73
N LEU A 32 13.58 5.27 -1.00
CA LEU A 32 13.84 4.25 0.01
C LEU A 32 14.38 2.96 -0.62
N HIS A 33 13.82 2.51 -1.74
CA HIS A 33 14.32 1.35 -2.47
C HIS A 33 15.79 1.54 -2.88
N SER A 34 16.17 2.73 -3.37
CA SER A 34 17.56 3.04 -3.73
C SER A 34 18.55 2.95 -2.55
N LYS A 35 18.05 3.01 -1.31
CA LYS A 35 18.83 2.86 -0.07
C LYS A 35 18.88 1.40 0.44
N GLY A 36 18.35 0.44 -0.32
CA GLY A 36 18.39 -0.98 0.00
C GLY A 36 17.18 -1.52 0.76
N PHE A 37 16.11 -0.73 0.91
CA PHE A 37 14.87 -1.19 1.54
C PHE A 37 14.01 -1.97 0.54
N SER A 38 13.39 -3.06 1.00
CA SER A 38 12.33 -3.72 0.23
C SER A 38 11.01 -2.99 0.46
N ILE A 39 10.38 -2.50 -0.60
CA ILE A 39 9.19 -1.67 -0.50
C ILE A 39 7.94 -2.47 -0.88
N THR A 40 6.95 -2.39 -0.01
CA THR A 40 5.58 -2.87 -0.27
C THR A 40 4.63 -1.68 -0.22
N ILE A 41 3.81 -1.51 -1.25
CA ILE A 41 2.76 -0.50 -1.30
C ILE A 41 1.44 -1.21 -1.01
N ALA A 42 0.88 -1.00 0.17
CA ALA A 42 -0.46 -1.43 0.51
C ALA A 42 -1.43 -0.31 0.13
N HIS A 43 -2.27 -0.54 -0.87
CA HIS A 43 -3.13 0.50 -1.45
C HIS A 43 -4.55 -0.01 -1.63
N THR A 44 -5.53 0.85 -1.39
CA THR A 44 -6.96 0.57 -1.62
C THR A 44 -7.22 0.25 -3.10
N GLN A 45 -8.30 -0.43 -3.44
CA GLN A 45 -8.63 -0.68 -4.86
C GLN A 45 -9.07 0.60 -5.58
N PHE A 46 -9.59 1.57 -4.84
CA PHE A 46 -9.86 2.91 -5.34
C PHE A 46 -8.58 3.60 -5.86
N ASN A 47 -8.58 4.09 -7.10
CA ASN A 47 -7.43 4.72 -7.77
C ASN A 47 -6.13 3.89 -7.72
N PHE A 48 -6.23 2.55 -7.77
CA PHE A 48 -5.07 1.68 -7.69
C PHE A 48 -4.07 1.98 -8.84
N PRO A 49 -2.78 2.23 -8.52
CA PRO A 49 -1.80 2.61 -9.53
C PRO A 49 -1.47 1.45 -10.48
N ASN A 50 -1.10 1.76 -11.72
CA ASN A 50 -0.59 0.76 -12.65
C ASN A 50 0.78 0.24 -12.16
N THR A 51 0.80 -1.00 -11.68
CA THR A 51 1.98 -1.64 -11.09
C THR A 51 3.10 -1.87 -12.10
N LEU A 52 2.78 -1.96 -13.40
CA LEU A 52 3.78 -2.14 -14.47
C LEU A 52 4.75 -0.95 -14.57
N ASN A 53 4.32 0.23 -14.12
CA ASN A 53 5.18 1.43 -14.08
C ASN A 53 6.16 1.42 -12.89
N HIS A 54 5.99 0.48 -11.95
CA HIS A 54 6.72 0.44 -10.68
C HIS A 54 7.20 -0.99 -10.35
N PRO A 55 7.99 -1.64 -11.22
CA PRO A 55 8.37 -3.06 -11.08
C PRO A 55 9.24 -3.36 -9.85
N ASN A 56 9.82 -2.33 -9.24
CA ASN A 56 10.69 -2.47 -8.06
C ASN A 56 9.91 -2.55 -6.74
N PHE A 57 8.57 -2.42 -6.77
CA PHE A 57 7.73 -2.48 -5.60
C PHE A 57 6.82 -3.70 -5.62
N ASN A 58 6.54 -4.24 -4.44
CA ASN A 58 5.44 -5.16 -4.25
C ASN A 58 4.16 -4.37 -4.01
N PHE A 59 3.07 -4.72 -4.69
CA PHE A 59 1.78 -4.08 -4.47
C PHE A 59 0.82 -5.05 -3.79
N LEU A 60 0.18 -4.58 -2.71
CA LEU A 60 -0.84 -5.31 -1.98
C LEU A 60 -2.16 -4.53 -2.07
N PRO A 61 -3.13 -5.00 -2.86
CA PRO A 61 -4.45 -4.40 -2.89
C PRO A 61 -5.14 -4.67 -1.54
N ILE A 62 -5.54 -3.59 -0.87
CA ILE A 62 -6.42 -3.63 0.28
C ILE A 62 -7.84 -3.63 -0.29
N VAL A 63 -8.55 -4.75 -0.10
CA VAL A 63 -9.94 -4.85 -0.52
C VAL A 63 -10.76 -3.91 0.35
N ASP A 64 -11.43 -2.96 -0.30
CA ASP A 64 -12.39 -2.07 0.29
C ASP A 64 -13.77 -2.30 -0.36
N ASP A 65 -14.82 -2.06 0.39
CA ASP A 65 -16.21 -2.01 -0.08
C ASP A 65 -16.54 -0.68 -0.80
N PHE A 66 -15.56 0.21 -0.94
CA PHE A 66 -15.69 1.54 -1.53
C PHE A 66 -15.68 1.53 -3.06
N SER A 67 -15.26 0.43 -3.68
CA SER A 67 -15.31 0.24 -5.15
C SER A 67 -16.68 0.50 -5.78
N ASN A 68 -17.77 0.35 -5.02
CA ASN A 68 -19.16 0.63 -5.47
C ASN A 68 -19.73 1.97 -4.97
N CYS A 69 -18.97 2.77 -4.22
CA CYS A 69 -19.48 4.02 -3.66
C CYS A 69 -19.42 5.15 -4.71
N ASN A 70 -20.54 5.85 -4.94
CA ASN A 70 -20.51 7.07 -5.76
C ASN A 70 -19.91 8.24 -4.95
N VAL A 71 -18.58 8.28 -4.90
CA VAL A 71 -17.78 9.27 -4.15
C VAL A 71 -18.14 10.73 -4.50
N SER A 72 -18.72 10.97 -5.67
CA SER A 72 -19.09 12.32 -6.13
C SER A 72 -20.21 13.00 -5.35
N SER A 73 -21.05 12.23 -4.64
CA SER A 73 -22.18 12.75 -3.87
C SER A 73 -21.95 12.80 -2.35
N VAL A 74 -20.78 12.36 -1.89
CA VAL A 74 -20.46 12.18 -0.46
C VAL A 74 -19.43 13.23 -0.02
N ASN A 75 -19.53 13.72 1.22
CA ASN A 75 -18.55 14.66 1.76
C ASN A 75 -17.16 13.99 1.80
N PHE A 76 -16.12 14.73 1.41
CA PHE A 76 -14.73 14.27 1.42
C PHE A 76 -14.32 13.67 2.77
N ILE A 77 -14.76 14.24 3.88
CA ILE A 77 -14.44 13.73 5.23
C ILE A 77 -15.04 12.32 5.45
N ASP A 78 -16.27 12.09 4.99
CA ASP A 78 -16.94 10.80 5.13
C ASP A 78 -16.27 9.74 4.25
N VAL A 79 -15.78 10.12 3.07
CA VAL A 79 -15.01 9.25 2.18
C VAL A 79 -13.71 8.80 2.87
N ILE A 80 -12.95 9.73 3.45
CA ILE A 80 -11.71 9.40 4.18
C ILE A 80 -12.01 8.53 5.41
N SER A 81 -13.04 8.88 6.19
CA SER A 81 -13.46 8.11 7.37
C SER A 81 -13.88 6.70 6.98
N GLY A 82 -14.55 6.57 5.84
CA GLY A 82 -14.94 5.31 5.24
C GLY A 82 -13.74 4.41 4.92
N PHE A 83 -12.75 4.93 4.18
CA PHE A 83 -11.52 4.17 3.91
C PHE A 83 -10.85 3.71 5.21
N ASN A 84 -10.69 4.61 6.18
CA ASN A 84 -10.07 4.26 7.46
C ASN A 84 -10.84 3.16 8.22
N SER A 85 -12.16 3.15 8.13
CA SER A 85 -12.99 2.13 8.79
C SER A 85 -12.90 0.79 8.06
N ASN A 86 -13.02 0.82 6.73
CA ASN A 86 -13.22 -0.38 5.93
C ASN A 86 -11.89 -1.07 5.59
N CYS A 87 -10.81 -0.30 5.48
CA CYS A 87 -9.47 -0.85 5.27
C CYS A 87 -8.80 -1.31 6.57
N LYS A 88 -9.33 -1.00 7.77
CA LYS A 88 -8.68 -1.31 9.04
C LYS A 88 -8.44 -2.81 9.22
N ALA A 89 -9.50 -3.62 9.15
CA ALA A 89 -9.39 -5.06 9.34
C ALA A 89 -8.56 -5.72 8.20
N PRO A 90 -8.82 -5.44 6.90
CA PRO A 90 -7.99 -5.97 5.82
C PRO A 90 -6.51 -5.60 5.95
N LEU A 91 -6.18 -4.37 6.35
CA LEU A 91 -4.79 -3.95 6.56
C LEU A 91 -4.15 -4.70 7.73
N GLN A 92 -4.87 -4.90 8.84
CA GLN A 92 -4.37 -5.68 9.97
C GLN A 92 -4.08 -7.13 9.58
N GLU A 93 -4.98 -7.76 8.82
CA GLU A 93 -4.78 -9.12 8.30
C GLU A 93 -3.59 -9.22 7.35
N LEU A 94 -3.45 -8.27 6.42
CA LEU A 94 -2.28 -8.19 5.53
C LEU A 94 -0.99 -8.06 6.34
N MET A 95 -0.96 -7.21 7.36
CA MET A 95 0.21 -7.03 8.20
C MET A 95 0.55 -8.29 9.00
N ALA A 96 -0.45 -8.99 9.54
CA ALA A 96 -0.27 -10.27 10.23
C ALA A 96 0.33 -11.33 9.28
N GLN A 97 -0.24 -11.51 8.08
CA GLN A 97 0.28 -12.42 7.06
C GLN A 97 1.73 -12.10 6.67
N MET A 98 2.06 -10.82 6.53
CA MET A 98 3.42 -10.37 6.20
C MET A 98 4.42 -10.63 7.34
N MET A 99 3.95 -10.68 8.58
CA MET A 99 4.76 -11.02 9.75
C MET A 99 4.93 -12.53 9.93
N GLU A 100 3.91 -13.32 9.58
CA GLU A 100 3.89 -14.79 9.65
C GLU A 100 4.66 -15.46 8.50
N ALA A 101 4.70 -14.85 7.31
CA ALA A 101 5.48 -15.31 6.16
C ALA A 101 7.02 -15.20 6.34
N LYS A 102 7.47 -15.18 7.60
CA LYS A 102 8.85 -15.02 8.06
C LYS A 102 9.41 -16.30 8.71
N GLU A 103 8.70 -17.43 8.60
CA GLU A 103 9.20 -18.79 8.87
C GLU A 103 9.76 -19.45 7.61
#